data_AF-A0A7W1TNV7-F1
#
_entry.id   AF-A0A7W1TNV7-F1
#
_cell.length_a   1.000
_cell.length_b   1.000
_cell.length_c   1.000
_cell.angle_alpha   90.00
_cell.angle_beta   90.00
_cell.angle_gamma   90.00
#
_symmetry.space_group_name_H-M   'P 1'
#
loop_
_entity.id
_entity.type
_entity.pdbx_description
1 polymer ?
#
loop_
_entity_poly.entity_id
_entity_poly.type
_entity_poly.pdbx_seq_one_letter_code
_entity_poly.pdbx_strand_id
1 'polypeptide(L)'
;MPTFTASDLRSLAEGVLGAVGTPADSARIVSDSLVEANLMGHDSHGVIRLLDYVAMVRRGQIIPAAQPVVTAHSGAVAHIDAARGWGQVAARLATETVIATARDYGVGAVVIDHCNHIGRLGEYAERITRAGMIGIALCNAESIVAPFGGRSAIFGTNPLALAAPRGADEAPLLVDFATAGIAEGKV
;
A
#
# COMPACT_ATOMS: atom_id res chain seq x y z
N MET A 1 -2.46 2.58 -27.62
CA MET A 1 -1.56 2.84 -26.47
C MET A 1 -0.32 1.98 -26.64
N PRO A 2 0.88 2.49 -26.34
CA PRO A 2 2.08 1.65 -26.29
C PRO A 2 1.94 0.59 -25.20
N THR A 3 2.46 -0.61 -25.46
CA THR A 3 2.50 -1.73 -24.51
C THR A 3 3.94 -1.87 -24.00
N PHE A 4 4.10 -1.93 -22.68
CA PHE A 4 5.39 -2.11 -22.01
C PHE A 4 5.41 -3.43 -21.26
N THR A 5 6.58 -4.07 -21.15
CA THR A 5 6.70 -5.26 -20.30
C THR A 5 6.77 -4.85 -18.82
N ALA A 6 6.37 -5.75 -17.93
CA ALA A 6 6.48 -5.53 -16.50
C ALA A 6 7.94 -5.31 -16.06
N SER A 7 8.90 -5.95 -16.74
CA SER A 7 10.33 -5.78 -16.48
C SER A 7 10.82 -4.37 -16.85
N ASP A 8 10.38 -3.84 -17.98
CA ASP A 8 10.73 -2.49 -18.42
C ASP A 8 10.17 -1.44 -17.45
N LEU A 9 8.93 -1.63 -17.00
CA LEU A 9 8.29 -0.74 -16.03
C LEU A 9 8.98 -0.78 -14.66
N ARG A 10 9.39 -1.96 -14.18
CA ARG A 10 10.17 -2.09 -12.93
C ARG A 10 11.49 -1.34 -13.02
N SER A 11 12.24 -1.57 -14.11
CA SER A 11 13.54 -0.92 -14.34
C SER A 11 13.42 0.60 -14.42
N LEU A 12 12.38 1.10 -15.09
CA LEU A 12 12.07 2.54 -15.15
C LEU A 12 11.76 3.09 -13.75
N ALA A 13 10.86 2.43 -13.01
CA ALA A 13 10.44 2.85 -11.68
C ALA A 13 11.62 2.89 -10.70
N GLU A 14 12.45 1.84 -10.67
CA GLU A 14 13.64 1.77 -9.83
C GLU A 14 14.65 2.88 -10.18
N GLY A 15 14.87 3.15 -11.47
CA GLY A 15 15.74 4.25 -11.92
C GLY A 15 15.24 5.62 -11.43
N VAL A 16 13.94 5.89 -11.54
CA VAL A 16 13.33 7.14 -11.07
C VAL A 16 13.43 7.27 -9.54
N LEU A 17 13.11 6.19 -8.82
CA LEU A 17 13.17 6.15 -7.35
C LEU A 17 14.61 6.34 -6.84
N GLY A 18 15.59 5.69 -7.47
CA GLY A 18 17.00 5.87 -7.19
C GLY A 18 17.48 7.30 -7.44
N ALA A 19 17.03 7.92 -8.53
CA ALA A 19 17.37 9.31 -8.86
C ALA A 19 16.86 10.34 -7.83
N VAL A 20 15.83 10.00 -7.05
CA VAL A 20 15.36 10.84 -5.93
C VAL A 20 15.93 10.42 -4.58
N GLY A 21 16.95 9.54 -4.55
CA GLY A 21 17.67 9.17 -3.33
C GLY A 21 17.06 7.99 -2.56
N THR A 22 16.21 7.19 -3.20
CA THR A 22 15.66 5.97 -2.59
C THR A 22 16.70 4.85 -2.58
N PRO A 23 16.95 4.19 -1.42
CA PRO A 23 17.77 2.99 -1.35
C PRO A 23 17.25 1.86 -2.25
N ALA A 24 18.15 1.03 -2.79
CA ALA A 24 17.81 0.04 -3.81
C ALA A 24 16.77 -1.01 -3.36
N ASP A 25 16.81 -1.40 -2.09
CA ASP A 25 15.84 -2.32 -1.48
C ASP A 25 14.43 -1.71 -1.43
N SER A 26 14.34 -0.45 -1.00
CA SER A 26 13.10 0.32 -0.94
C SER A 26 12.57 0.61 -2.34
N ALA A 27 13.46 0.94 -3.29
CA ALA A 27 13.10 1.20 -4.67
C ALA A 27 12.44 -0.02 -5.32
N ARG A 28 12.98 -1.22 -5.07
CA ARG A 28 12.42 -2.49 -5.52
C ARG A 28 11.04 -2.79 -4.92
N ILE A 29 10.84 -2.52 -3.63
CA ILE A 29 9.53 -2.71 -2.99
C ILE A 29 8.48 -1.80 -3.63
N VAL A 30 8.82 -0.53 -3.83
CA VAL A 30 7.90 0.46 -4.42
C VAL A 30 7.65 0.14 -5.90
N SER A 31 8.68 -0.17 -6.69
CA SER A 31 8.54 -0.51 -8.11
C SER A 31 7.66 -1.75 -8.32
N ASP A 32 7.88 -2.80 -7.52
CA ASP A 32 7.07 -4.02 -7.56
C ASP A 32 5.60 -3.70 -7.24
N SER A 33 5.33 -2.94 -6.18
CA SER A 33 3.96 -2.57 -5.80
C SER A 33 3.23 -1.82 -6.92
N LEU A 34 3.90 -0.85 -7.54
CA LEU A 34 3.33 -0.07 -8.64
C LEU A 34 3.07 -0.92 -9.89
N VAL A 35 4.02 -1.77 -10.28
CA VAL A 35 3.87 -2.61 -11.47
C VAL A 35 2.81 -3.69 -11.26
N GLU A 36 2.73 -4.29 -10.08
CA GLU A 36 1.66 -5.24 -9.75
C GLU A 36 0.28 -4.56 -9.76
N ALA A 37 0.17 -3.30 -9.33
CA ALA A 37 -1.09 -2.55 -9.47
C ALA A 37 -1.52 -2.40 -10.93
N ASN A 38 -0.59 -2.13 -11.86
CA ASN A 38 -0.89 -2.14 -13.31
C ASN A 38 -1.32 -3.53 -13.80
N LEU A 39 -0.60 -4.59 -13.41
CA LEU A 39 -0.92 -5.96 -13.82
C LEU A 39 -2.30 -6.43 -13.33
N MET A 40 -2.76 -5.90 -12.20
CA MET A 40 -4.08 -6.15 -11.63
C MET A 40 -5.17 -5.23 -12.19
N GLY A 41 -4.86 -4.36 -13.17
CA GLY A 41 -5.81 -3.44 -13.79
C GLY A 41 -6.16 -2.21 -12.95
N HIS A 42 -5.36 -1.90 -11.93
CA HIS A 42 -5.49 -0.73 -11.06
C HIS A 42 -4.51 0.37 -11.47
N ASP A 43 -4.60 0.83 -12.72
CA ASP A 43 -3.64 1.78 -13.30
C ASP A 43 -3.51 3.07 -12.50
N SER A 44 -4.59 3.54 -11.85
CA SER A 44 -4.58 4.72 -10.98
C SER A 44 -3.69 4.59 -9.73
N HIS A 45 -3.21 3.38 -9.41
CA HIS A 45 -2.28 3.11 -8.31
C HIS A 45 -0.96 2.50 -8.80
N GLY A 46 -0.76 2.42 -10.12
CA GLY A 46 0.44 1.88 -10.73
C GLY A 46 1.49 2.94 -11.04
N VAL A 47 2.35 2.69 -12.05
CA VAL A 47 3.51 3.52 -12.38
C VAL A 47 3.19 5.00 -12.65
N ILE A 48 1.93 5.35 -12.97
CA ILE A 48 1.48 6.74 -13.11
C ILE A 48 1.76 7.57 -11.85
N ARG A 49 1.73 6.94 -10.66
CA ARG A 49 1.97 7.60 -9.36
C ARG A 49 3.41 8.04 -9.14
N LEU A 50 4.36 7.59 -9.96
CA LEU A 50 5.76 8.04 -9.87
C LEU A 50 5.88 9.57 -10.00
N LEU A 51 5.05 10.20 -10.83
CA LEU A 51 5.07 11.65 -11.00
C LEU A 51 4.70 12.38 -9.70
N ASP A 52 3.61 11.95 -9.06
CA ASP A 52 3.15 12.50 -7.78
C ASP A 52 4.19 12.25 -6.68
N TYR A 53 4.73 11.04 -6.62
CA TYR A 53 5.74 10.66 -5.63
C TYR A 53 7.01 11.49 -5.75
N VAL A 54 7.53 11.71 -6.97
CA VAL A 54 8.69 12.60 -7.18
C VAL A 54 8.36 14.02 -6.73
N ALA A 55 7.15 14.52 -7.00
CA ALA A 55 6.73 15.84 -6.53
C ALA A 55 6.62 15.91 -5.00
N MET A 56 6.10 14.87 -4.35
CA MET A 56 6.03 14.75 -2.89
C MET A 56 7.41 14.72 -2.24
N VAL A 57 8.38 14.00 -2.83
CA VAL A 57 9.77 14.01 -2.38
C VAL A 57 10.37 15.41 -2.48
N ARG A 58 10.16 16.11 -3.60
CA ARG A 58 10.65 17.49 -3.79
C ARG A 58 10.04 18.48 -2.80
N ARG A 59 8.81 18.25 -2.35
CA ARG A 59 8.14 19.04 -1.30
C ARG A 59 8.52 18.59 0.12
N GLY A 60 9.39 17.61 0.28
CA GLY A 60 9.77 17.06 1.58
C GLY A 60 8.64 16.32 2.30
N GLN A 61 7.63 15.85 1.58
CA GLN A 61 6.51 15.07 2.12
C GLN A 61 6.90 13.60 2.32
N ILE A 62 7.58 13.02 1.34
CA ILE A 62 8.22 11.71 1.41
C ILE A 62 9.72 11.91 1.68
N ILE A 63 10.27 11.18 2.65
CA ILE A 63 11.70 11.10 2.94
C ILE A 63 12.24 9.82 2.29
N PRO A 64 12.94 9.88 1.14
CA PRO A 64 13.22 8.70 0.32
C PRO A 64 14.04 7.61 0.99
N ALA A 65 14.95 8.00 1.89
CA ALA A 65 15.84 7.09 2.62
C ALA A 65 15.31 6.70 4.00
N ALA A 66 14.16 7.22 4.43
CA ALA A 66 13.57 6.86 5.71
C ALA A 66 13.09 5.40 5.70
N GLN A 67 13.30 4.72 6.82
CA GLN A 67 12.90 3.33 7.02
C GLN A 67 11.84 3.24 8.12
N PRO A 68 10.77 2.45 7.93
CA PRO A 68 9.77 2.23 8.95
C PRO A 68 10.34 1.39 10.10
N VAL A 69 9.82 1.59 11.31
CA VAL A 69 10.27 0.86 12.51
C VAL A 69 9.07 0.41 13.34
N VAL A 70 9.13 -0.83 13.85
CA VAL A 70 8.19 -1.31 14.87
C VAL A 70 8.53 -0.63 16.19
N THR A 71 7.67 0.28 16.65
CA THR A 71 7.90 1.11 17.83
C THR A 71 7.26 0.53 19.10
N ALA A 72 6.26 -0.34 18.94
CA ALA A 72 5.68 -1.12 20.03
C ALA A 72 5.19 -2.48 19.53
N HIS A 73 5.32 -3.51 20.37
CA HIS A 73 4.78 -4.84 20.14
C HIS A 73 4.34 -5.42 21.49
N SER A 74 3.08 -5.84 21.60
CA SER A 74 2.49 -6.35 22.83
C SER A 74 1.46 -7.43 22.52
N GLY A 75 1.85 -8.69 22.62
CA GLY A 75 0.97 -9.81 22.30
C GLY A 75 0.54 -9.77 20.84
N ALA A 76 -0.77 -9.76 20.59
CA ALA A 76 -1.35 -9.78 19.25
C ALA A 76 -1.35 -8.42 18.52
N VAL A 77 -0.75 -7.36 19.08
CA VAL A 77 -0.77 -6.01 18.49
C VAL A 77 0.61 -5.40 18.34
N ALA A 78 0.81 -4.63 17.25
CA ALA A 78 2.03 -3.85 17.04
C ALA A 78 1.74 -2.46 16.43
N HIS A 79 2.66 -1.53 16.68
CA HIS A 79 2.64 -0.17 16.13
C HIS A 79 3.90 0.07 15.30
N ILE A 80 3.75 0.66 14.12
CA ILE A 80 4.84 1.02 13.22
C ILE A 80 4.81 2.51 12.95
N ASP A 81 5.97 3.16 13.12
CA ASP A 81 6.20 4.51 12.60
C ASP A 81 6.82 4.38 11.20
N ALA A 82 6.16 4.93 10.18
CA ALA A 82 6.65 4.89 8.81
C ALA A 82 7.72 5.94 8.50
N ALA A 83 8.06 6.80 9.47
CA ALA A 83 9.09 7.84 9.39
C ALA A 83 8.94 8.77 8.18
N ARG A 84 7.70 8.97 7.70
CA ARG A 84 7.38 9.73 6.47
C ARG A 84 8.10 9.21 5.23
N GLY A 85 8.50 7.93 5.24
CA GLY A 85 9.11 7.25 4.11
C GLY A 85 8.08 6.77 3.09
N TRP A 86 8.48 5.78 2.30
CA TRP A 86 7.63 5.13 1.31
C TRP A 86 6.53 4.29 1.99
N GLY A 87 5.27 4.60 1.68
CA GLY A 87 4.13 3.89 2.28
C GLY A 87 4.14 2.38 1.98
N GLN A 88 4.59 2.00 0.78
CA GLN A 88 4.72 0.60 0.37
C GLN A 88 5.72 -0.17 1.23
N VAL A 89 6.80 0.46 1.65
CA VAL A 89 7.82 -0.14 2.51
C VAL A 89 7.27 -0.33 3.92
N ALA A 90 6.58 0.67 4.47
CA ALA A 90 5.92 0.58 5.76
C ALA A 90 4.82 -0.50 5.78
N ALA A 91 3.97 -0.53 4.75
CA ALA A 91 2.90 -1.51 4.64
C ALA A 91 3.42 -2.94 4.41
N ARG A 92 4.58 -3.10 3.74
CA ARG A 92 5.28 -4.39 3.64
C ARG A 92 5.74 -4.88 5.02
N LEU A 93 6.43 -4.03 5.78
CA LEU A 93 6.86 -4.35 7.15
C LEU A 93 5.65 -4.70 8.04
N ALA A 94 4.57 -3.93 7.94
CA ALA A 94 3.34 -4.19 8.69
C ALA A 94 2.72 -5.55 8.33
N THR A 95 2.71 -5.89 7.06
CA THR A 95 2.21 -7.18 6.57
C THR A 95 3.05 -8.35 7.10
N GLU A 96 4.37 -8.24 7.07
CA GLU A 96 5.26 -9.26 7.61
C GLU A 96 5.10 -9.40 9.13
N THR A 97 4.98 -8.26 9.83
CA THR A 97 4.76 -8.20 11.28
C THR A 97 3.42 -8.81 11.68
N VAL A 98 2.33 -8.51 10.96
CA VAL A 98 0.99 -9.04 11.29
C VAL A 98 0.91 -10.54 11.02
N ILE A 99 1.55 -11.04 9.96
CA ILE A 99 1.61 -12.47 9.65
C ILE A 99 2.38 -13.20 10.77
N ALA A 100 3.56 -12.70 11.17
CA ALA A 100 4.32 -13.30 12.26
C ALA A 100 3.52 -13.31 13.57
N THR A 101 2.91 -12.16 13.92
CA THR A 101 2.10 -12.01 15.13
C THR A 101 0.89 -12.96 15.13
N ALA A 102 0.19 -13.10 14.00
CA ALA A 102 -0.94 -14.01 13.88
C ALA A 102 -0.54 -15.49 13.97
N ARG A 103 0.68 -15.87 13.58
CA ARG A 103 1.18 -17.25 13.81
C ARG A 103 1.34 -17.55 15.29
N ASP A 104 1.85 -16.58 16.05
CA ASP A 104 2.17 -16.78 17.46
C ASP A 104 0.91 -16.71 18.35
N TYR A 105 -0.03 -15.82 18.02
CA TYR A 105 -1.18 -15.50 18.87
C TYR A 105 -2.54 -15.90 18.28
N GLY A 106 -2.58 -16.44 17.06
CA GLY A 106 -3.82 -16.77 16.32
C GLY A 106 -4.52 -15.56 15.68
N VAL A 107 -4.15 -14.34 16.09
CA VAL A 107 -4.61 -13.07 15.51
C VAL A 107 -3.47 -12.06 15.59
N GLY A 108 -3.45 -11.11 14.65
CA GLY A 108 -2.52 -10.00 14.65
C GLY A 108 -3.22 -8.73 14.20
N ALA A 109 -2.90 -7.60 14.83
CA ALA A 109 -3.29 -6.28 14.35
C ALA A 109 -2.08 -5.35 14.37
N VAL A 110 -1.84 -4.66 13.25
CA VAL A 110 -0.74 -3.70 13.12
C VAL A 110 -1.30 -2.38 12.63
N VAL A 111 -0.92 -1.31 13.30
CA VAL A 111 -1.25 0.07 12.91
C VAL A 111 0.02 0.79 12.48
N ILE A 112 -0.12 1.68 11.49
CA ILE A 112 0.98 2.45 10.93
C ILE A 112 0.63 3.94 11.06
N ASP A 113 1.54 4.74 11.60
CA ASP A 113 1.46 6.20 11.58
C ASP A 113 2.60 6.82 10.75
N HIS A 114 2.54 8.15 10.55
CA HIS A 114 3.48 8.91 9.71
C HIS A 114 3.68 8.31 8.30
N CYS A 115 2.65 7.67 7.77
CA CYS A 115 2.70 6.92 6.51
C CYS A 115 2.27 7.78 5.32
N ASN A 116 2.93 7.59 4.18
CA ASN A 116 2.51 8.14 2.89
C ASN A 116 1.65 7.14 2.11
N HIS A 117 1.22 7.51 0.90
CA HIS A 117 0.39 6.66 0.04
C HIS A 117 1.00 5.25 -0.16
N ILE A 118 0.19 4.21 0.05
CA ILE A 118 0.63 2.80 0.05
C ILE A 118 0.30 2.04 -1.24
N GLY A 119 -0.28 2.69 -2.25
CA GLY A 119 -0.67 2.01 -3.49
C GLY A 119 -1.95 1.18 -3.34
N ARG A 120 -2.02 0.04 -4.04
CA ARG A 120 -3.19 -0.85 -4.04
C ARG A 120 -3.32 -1.58 -2.70
N LEU A 121 -4.39 -1.31 -1.95
CA LEU A 121 -4.59 -1.89 -0.62
C LEU A 121 -4.71 -3.43 -0.64
N GLY A 122 -5.33 -3.99 -1.68
CA GLY A 122 -5.46 -5.44 -1.87
C GLY A 122 -4.14 -6.20 -1.93
N GLU A 123 -3.02 -5.55 -2.28
CA GLU A 123 -1.68 -6.19 -2.25
C GLU A 123 -1.38 -6.78 -0.87
N TYR A 124 -1.67 -6.04 0.20
CA TYR A 124 -1.33 -6.43 1.56
C TYR A 124 -2.27 -7.52 2.08
N ALA A 125 -3.57 -7.41 1.80
CA ALA A 125 -4.54 -8.45 2.13
C ALA A 125 -4.22 -9.78 1.42
N GLU A 126 -3.85 -9.73 0.13
CA GLU A 126 -3.42 -10.92 -0.61
C GLU A 126 -2.18 -11.57 0.01
N ARG A 127 -1.18 -10.79 0.43
CA ARG A 127 0.04 -11.31 1.07
C ARG A 127 -0.27 -12.04 2.37
N ILE A 128 -1.16 -11.49 3.20
CA ILE A 128 -1.65 -12.16 4.42
C ILE A 128 -2.34 -13.48 4.05
N THR A 129 -3.19 -13.47 3.03
CA THR A 129 -3.90 -14.67 2.60
C THR A 129 -3.00 -15.76 2.02
N ARG A 130 -1.95 -15.40 1.29
CA ARG A 130 -0.94 -16.36 0.84
C ARG A 130 -0.18 -17.03 1.98
N ALA A 131 -0.20 -16.44 3.19
CA ALA A 131 0.32 -17.06 4.40
C ALA A 131 -0.69 -17.98 5.12
N GLY A 132 -1.85 -18.26 4.50
CA GLY A 132 -2.87 -19.17 5.04
C GLY A 132 -3.82 -18.51 6.04
N MET A 133 -3.95 -17.18 6.01
CA MET A 133 -4.71 -16.39 6.99
C MET A 133 -5.82 -15.58 6.30
N ILE A 134 -6.78 -15.06 7.07
CA ILE A 134 -7.67 -14.00 6.55
C ILE A 134 -6.93 -12.67 6.67
N GLY A 135 -6.86 -11.93 5.58
CA GLY A 135 -6.24 -10.60 5.53
C GLY A 135 -7.26 -9.48 5.52
N ILE A 136 -7.09 -8.49 6.39
CA ILE A 136 -7.88 -7.25 6.38
C ILE A 136 -6.90 -6.08 6.38
N ALA A 137 -7.10 -5.14 5.45
CA ALA A 137 -6.37 -3.89 5.40
C ALA A 137 -7.35 -2.74 5.20
N LEU A 138 -7.07 -1.60 5.83
CA LEU A 138 -7.80 -0.35 5.66
C LEU A 138 -6.82 0.82 5.86
N CYS A 139 -7.07 1.94 5.20
CA CYS A 139 -6.31 3.16 5.43
C CYS A 139 -7.18 4.41 5.23
N ASN A 140 -6.69 5.54 5.72
CA ASN A 140 -7.22 6.84 5.39
C ASN A 140 -6.58 7.39 4.10
N ALA A 141 -7.23 8.39 3.49
CA ALA A 141 -6.72 9.12 2.35
C ALA A 141 -6.98 10.63 2.51
N GLU A 142 -6.47 11.44 1.57
CA GLU A 142 -6.68 12.89 1.54
C GLU A 142 -8.18 13.25 1.53
N SER A 143 -8.56 14.35 2.19
CA SER A 143 -9.96 14.77 2.31
C SER A 143 -10.53 15.27 0.97
N ILE A 144 -11.24 14.39 0.26
CA ILE A 144 -11.85 14.64 -1.05
C ILE A 144 -13.32 14.21 -1.16
N VAL A 145 -13.86 13.56 -0.12
CA VAL A 145 -15.22 13.03 -0.06
C VAL A 145 -16.06 13.84 0.91
N ALA A 146 -17.23 14.32 0.45
CA ALA A 146 -18.20 15.00 1.30
C ALA A 146 -19.01 13.98 2.13
N PRO A 147 -19.35 14.28 3.38
CA PRO A 147 -20.30 13.46 4.15
C PRO A 147 -21.68 13.47 3.47
N PHE A 148 -22.51 12.47 3.76
CA PHE A 148 -23.89 12.44 3.27
C PHE A 148 -24.66 13.71 3.67
N GLY A 149 -25.28 14.38 2.69
CA GLY A 149 -25.97 15.66 2.88
C GLY A 149 -25.04 16.88 3.00
N GLY A 150 -23.72 16.69 2.92
CA GLY A 150 -22.72 17.77 2.92
C GLY A 150 -22.30 18.21 1.52
N ARG A 151 -21.52 19.29 1.47
CA ARG A 151 -20.96 19.85 0.22
C ARG A 151 -19.44 20.09 0.26
N SER A 152 -18.82 19.88 1.41
CA SER A 152 -17.40 20.13 1.65
C SER A 152 -16.68 18.81 1.87
N ALA A 153 -15.48 18.66 1.29
CA ALA A 153 -14.66 17.48 1.44
C ALA A 153 -14.13 17.35 2.87
N ILE A 154 -14.39 16.22 3.52
CA ILE A 154 -13.97 15.92 4.90
C ILE A 154 -13.30 14.56 4.97
N PHE A 155 -13.87 13.53 4.34
CA PHE A 155 -13.34 12.17 4.34
C PHE A 155 -12.42 11.93 3.15
N GLY A 156 -11.53 10.96 3.26
CA GLY A 156 -10.90 10.37 2.08
C GLY A 156 -11.76 9.29 1.45
N THR A 157 -11.27 8.74 0.34
CA THR A 157 -11.83 7.53 -0.27
C THR A 157 -11.67 6.29 0.60
N ASN A 158 -10.84 6.38 1.65
CA ASN A 158 -10.66 5.46 2.79
C ASN A 158 -10.92 3.98 2.44
N PRO A 159 -10.06 3.38 1.60
CA PRO A 159 -10.32 2.05 1.07
C PRO A 159 -10.30 0.96 2.14
N LEU A 160 -11.01 -0.12 1.84
CA LEU A 160 -11.02 -1.36 2.60
C LEU A 160 -10.71 -2.54 1.67
N ALA A 161 -9.78 -3.39 2.10
CA ALA A 161 -9.48 -4.65 1.45
C ALA A 161 -9.64 -5.82 2.42
N LEU A 162 -10.29 -6.89 1.95
CA LEU A 162 -10.44 -8.16 2.66
C LEU A 162 -10.06 -9.28 1.71
N ALA A 163 -9.24 -10.21 2.19
CA ALA A 163 -8.90 -11.42 1.47
C ALA A 163 -9.05 -12.65 2.37
N ALA A 164 -9.48 -13.77 1.77
CA ALA A 164 -9.63 -15.03 2.47
C ALA A 164 -9.15 -16.21 1.59
N PRO A 165 -8.51 -17.22 2.19
CA PRO A 165 -8.08 -18.41 1.46
C PRO A 165 -9.31 -19.19 0.99
N ARG A 166 -9.18 -19.82 -0.18
CA ARG A 166 -10.18 -20.76 -0.73
C ARG A 166 -9.60 -22.18 -0.73
N GLY A 167 -10.12 -23.07 -1.57
CA GLY A 167 -9.52 -24.41 -1.76
C GLY A 167 -8.03 -24.33 -2.13
N ALA A 168 -7.29 -25.43 -1.91
CA ALA A 168 -5.83 -25.47 -2.04
C ALA A 168 -5.30 -24.96 -3.40
N ASP A 169 -6.07 -25.16 -4.48
CA ASP A 169 -5.71 -24.77 -5.85
C ASP A 169 -6.52 -23.56 -6.36
N GLU A 170 -7.23 -22.88 -5.47
CA GLU A 170 -8.09 -21.75 -5.82
C GLU A 170 -7.43 -20.42 -5.48
N ALA A 171 -7.50 -19.46 -6.42
CA ALA A 171 -7.09 -18.09 -6.15
C ALA A 171 -7.86 -17.54 -4.92
N PRO A 172 -7.21 -16.79 -4.01
CA PRO A 172 -7.89 -16.17 -2.88
C PRO A 172 -9.14 -15.39 -3.28
N LEU A 173 -10.14 -15.39 -2.41
CA LEU A 173 -11.19 -14.36 -2.49
C LEU A 173 -10.54 -13.03 -2.10
N LEU A 174 -10.70 -11.99 -2.91
CA LEU A 174 -10.27 -10.63 -2.62
C LEU A 174 -11.40 -9.65 -2.91
N VAL A 175 -11.67 -8.79 -1.96
CA VAL A 175 -12.55 -7.62 -2.08
C VAL A 175 -11.69 -6.40 -1.76
N ASP A 176 -11.55 -5.47 -2.70
CA ASP A 176 -10.75 -4.25 -2.55
C ASP A 176 -11.50 -3.08 -3.20
N PHE A 177 -11.96 -2.13 -2.38
CA PHE A 177 -12.79 -1.01 -2.83
C PHE A 177 -12.57 0.26 -2.03
N ALA A 178 -12.75 1.40 -2.69
CA ALA A 178 -12.90 2.70 -2.04
C ALA A 178 -14.30 2.81 -1.43
N THR A 179 -14.43 3.50 -0.29
CA THR A 179 -15.75 3.77 0.33
C THR A 179 -16.47 4.95 -0.30
N ALA A 180 -15.83 5.67 -1.22
CA ALA A 180 -16.47 6.69 -2.05
C ALA A 180 -17.22 6.07 -3.24
N GLY A 181 -18.07 6.85 -3.91
CA GLY A 181 -18.78 6.39 -5.12
C GLY A 181 -17.86 5.98 -6.28
N ILE A 182 -16.66 6.54 -6.37
CA ILE A 182 -15.60 6.17 -7.31
C ILE A 182 -14.22 6.48 -6.70
N ALA A 183 -13.18 5.80 -7.19
CA ALA A 183 -11.80 6.14 -6.85
C ALA A 183 -11.37 7.47 -7.49
N GLU A 184 -10.58 8.27 -6.76
CA GLU A 184 -10.10 9.60 -7.18
C GLU A 184 -9.39 9.58 -8.54
N GLY A 185 -8.39 8.71 -8.71
CA GLY A 185 -7.67 8.59 -9.98
C GLY A 185 -8.46 7.99 -11.16
N LYS A 186 -9.79 7.89 -11.05
CA LYS A 186 -10.71 7.54 -12.17
C LYS A 186 -11.56 8.73 -12.65
N VAL A 187 -11.47 9.88 -11.97
CA VAL A 187 -12.09 11.15 -12.39
C VAL A 187 -11.14 11.88 -13.34
#